data_AF-A0A1I3YIR3-F1
#
_entry.id   AF-A0A1I3YIR3-F1
#
_cell.length_a   1.000
_cell.length_b   1.000
_cell.length_c   1.000
_cell.angle_alpha   90.00
_cell.angle_beta   90.00
_cell.angle_gamma   90.00
#
_symmetry.space_group_name_H-M   'P 1'
#
loop_
_entity.id
_entity.type
_entity.pdbx_description
1 polymer ?
#
loop_
_entity_poly.entity_id
_entity_poly.type
_entity_poly.pdbx_seq_one_letter_code
_entity_poly.pdbx_strand_id
1 'polypeptide(L)'
;MLTFLKSMFEKKQPAPERLPFYDIVCPYCFAKYAPDQVVFRAAHHRLDDEDYALQEDELLNRYRDKFGLDAIDELEAIIDPDTIPEESHLYVDNILVGVTDRYGVVSKRRLCPKCHNELPITAGKAPSNIISIVGASQVGKSVYMTSLIHTLQNTTANHFDAACMPLNAQISRKFRENYEAPLFERGQLLDSTQKEKRQEPFIFQFIFKDKEKAPLILVFFDVAGEGMVDREYLELYAAHVKNSSGILFLVDPLQIRTIRDRVMLRAGDEPGEFTARYDEPREVVITLFENFIGYQEQSQTDIPTAVVLTKSDMLHLIKEDDGEYIKSNSNVFRNFVHEEYLNMTEFENINGEISRFIEKVDRPFKDALEVYFTNTAYFAVSALGSNPVNQKVSGVVTPIRVDEPFIWLMHQLDYIEGRER
;
A
#
# COMPACT_ATOMS: atom_id res chain seq x y z
N MET A 1 11.63 25.65 -34.10
CA MET A 1 10.57 25.20 -35.04
C MET A 1 10.54 23.68 -35.22
N LEU A 2 11.67 22.98 -35.35
CA LEU A 2 11.68 21.51 -35.48
C LEU A 2 11.28 20.72 -34.23
N THR A 3 11.42 21.29 -33.03
CA THR A 3 10.99 20.66 -31.75
C THR A 3 9.47 20.70 -31.55
N PHE A 4 8.78 21.72 -32.10
CA PHE A 4 7.33 21.88 -31.98
C PHE A 4 6.54 20.94 -32.92
N LEU A 5 7.18 20.48 -34.01
CA LEU A 5 6.60 19.52 -34.94
C LEU A 5 6.74 18.07 -34.47
N LYS A 6 7.72 17.76 -33.60
CA LYS A 6 7.88 16.41 -33.02
C LYS A 6 6.79 16.08 -31.99
N SER A 7 6.35 17.05 -31.19
CA SER A 7 5.27 16.85 -30.21
C SER A 7 3.88 16.66 -30.83
N MET A 8 3.70 16.94 -32.13
CA MET A 8 2.44 16.68 -32.85
C MET A 8 2.36 15.26 -33.44
N PHE A 9 3.47 14.49 -33.45
CA PHE A 9 3.53 13.15 -34.06
C PHE A 9 3.79 12.01 -33.07
N GLU A 10 3.94 12.29 -31.78
CA GLU A 10 3.77 11.26 -30.76
C GLU A 10 2.30 10.87 -30.74
N LYS A 11 1.99 9.73 -31.38
CA LYS A 11 0.70 9.06 -31.23
C LYS A 11 0.52 8.82 -29.73
N LYS A 12 -0.25 9.67 -29.05
CA LYS A 12 -0.84 9.36 -27.75
C LYS A 12 -1.38 7.94 -27.88
N GLN A 13 -0.85 7.02 -27.07
CA GLN A 13 -1.42 5.68 -27.01
C GLN A 13 -2.93 5.87 -26.78
N PRO A 14 -3.79 5.16 -27.54
CA PRO A 14 -5.22 5.29 -27.33
C PRO A 14 -5.51 4.99 -25.86
N ALA A 15 -6.18 5.91 -25.18
CA ALA A 15 -6.55 5.71 -23.78
C ALA A 15 -7.31 4.37 -23.67
N PRO A 16 -6.98 3.51 -22.68
CA PRO A 16 -7.63 2.23 -22.52
C PRO A 16 -9.15 2.42 -22.46
N GLU A 17 -9.90 1.60 -23.20
CA GLU A 17 -11.36 1.69 -23.27
C GLU A 17 -11.95 1.45 -21.88
N ARG A 18 -12.72 2.43 -21.38
CA ARG A 18 -13.37 2.33 -20.07
C ARG A 18 -14.48 1.28 -20.14
N LEU A 19 -14.36 0.26 -19.31
CA LEU A 19 -15.41 -0.76 -19.18
C LEU A 19 -16.65 -0.13 -18.52
N PRO A 20 -17.86 -0.64 -18.82
CA PRO A 20 -19.09 -0.14 -18.20
C PRO A 20 -19.12 -0.33 -16.68
N PHE A 21 -18.35 -1.30 -16.17
CA PHE A 21 -18.15 -1.57 -14.75
C PHE A 21 -16.86 -2.36 -14.54
N TYR A 22 -16.37 -2.36 -13.31
CA TYR A 22 -15.18 -3.10 -12.89
C TYR A 22 -15.49 -3.97 -11.66
N ASP A 23 -14.85 -5.12 -11.52
CA ASP A 23 -14.92 -5.90 -10.29
C ASP A 23 -14.49 -5.05 -9.08
N ILE A 24 -15.18 -5.22 -7.96
CA ILE A 24 -14.85 -4.57 -6.70
C ILE A 24 -13.88 -5.46 -5.94
N VAL A 25 -12.75 -4.90 -5.51
CA VAL A 25 -11.92 -5.49 -4.46
C VAL A 25 -12.14 -4.68 -3.19
N CYS A 26 -12.71 -5.30 -2.17
CA CYS A 26 -12.96 -4.60 -0.90
C CYS A 26 -11.64 -4.22 -0.23
N PRO A 27 -11.39 -2.94 0.13
CA PRO A 27 -10.12 -2.54 0.74
C PRO A 27 -9.98 -2.98 2.22
N TYR A 28 -11.03 -3.59 2.79
CA TYR A 28 -11.04 -4.07 4.16
C TYR A 28 -10.79 -5.59 4.24
N CYS A 29 -11.57 -6.38 3.48
CA CYS A 29 -11.48 -7.84 3.52
C CYS A 29 -10.82 -8.47 2.28
N PHE A 30 -10.45 -7.66 1.29
CA PHE A 30 -9.85 -8.07 0.01
C PHE A 30 -10.66 -9.08 -0.80
N ALA A 31 -11.94 -9.28 -0.47
CA ALA A 31 -12.84 -10.07 -1.30
C ALA A 31 -13.07 -9.36 -2.65
N LYS A 32 -13.01 -10.14 -3.73
CA LYS A 32 -13.31 -9.73 -5.09
C LYS A 32 -14.70 -10.20 -5.49
N TYR A 33 -15.54 -9.32 -6.01
CA TYR A 33 -16.92 -9.60 -6.40
C TYR A 33 -17.44 -8.58 -7.42
N ALA A 34 -18.54 -8.91 -8.10
CA ALA A 34 -19.14 -8.05 -9.11
C ALA A 34 -19.92 -6.87 -8.48
N PRO A 35 -20.05 -5.72 -9.18
CA PRO A 35 -20.68 -4.52 -8.61
C PRO A 35 -22.16 -4.62 -8.24
N ASP A 36 -22.88 -5.57 -8.83
CA ASP A 36 -24.28 -5.88 -8.55
C ASP A 36 -24.46 -6.63 -7.22
N GLN A 37 -23.41 -7.27 -6.70
CA GLN A 37 -23.45 -8.00 -5.44
C GLN A 37 -23.36 -7.09 -4.20
N VAL A 38 -23.33 -5.76 -4.36
CA VAL A 38 -23.24 -4.82 -3.24
C VAL A 38 -24.55 -4.78 -2.45
N VAL A 39 -24.45 -4.66 -1.12
CA VAL A 39 -25.63 -4.44 -0.26
C VAL A 39 -25.64 -3.03 0.29
N PHE A 40 -26.75 -2.58 0.89
CA PHE A 40 -26.90 -1.21 1.38
C PHE A 40 -27.19 -1.18 2.88
N ARG A 41 -26.63 -0.19 3.60
CA ARG A 41 -27.13 0.17 4.93
C ARG A 41 -28.37 1.04 4.77
N ALA A 42 -29.48 0.67 5.42
CA ALA A 42 -30.68 1.49 5.46
C ALA A 42 -30.37 2.90 6.01
N ALA A 43 -30.95 3.94 5.41
CA ALA A 43 -30.78 5.32 5.85
C ALA A 43 -31.67 5.71 7.04
N HIS A 44 -32.53 4.79 7.50
CA HIS A 44 -33.43 4.96 8.63
C HIS A 44 -33.66 3.62 9.33
N HIS A 45 -34.32 3.66 10.49
CA HIS A 45 -34.81 2.48 11.18
C HIS A 45 -36.27 2.66 11.57
N ARG A 46 -36.97 1.55 11.77
CA ARG A 46 -38.39 1.51 12.17
C ARG A 46 -38.63 0.45 13.24
N LEU A 47 -39.49 0.76 14.21
CA LEU A 47 -39.88 -0.19 15.26
C LEU A 47 -41.09 -1.05 14.85
N ASP A 48 -41.84 -0.60 13.85
CA ASP A 48 -43.06 -1.25 13.34
C ASP A 48 -42.80 -2.15 12.12
N ASP A 49 -41.54 -2.28 11.69
CA ASP A 49 -41.12 -3.10 10.55
C ASP A 49 -39.82 -3.83 10.88
N GLU A 50 -39.88 -5.15 11.03
CA GLU A 50 -38.73 -5.98 11.39
C GLU A 50 -37.61 -5.90 10.34
N ASP A 51 -37.94 -5.70 9.06
CA ASP A 51 -36.94 -5.58 7.98
C ASP A 51 -36.12 -4.27 8.09
N TYR A 52 -36.62 -3.27 8.82
CA TYR A 52 -35.96 -1.98 9.03
C TYR A 52 -35.68 -1.71 10.52
N ALA A 53 -35.81 -2.70 11.39
CA ALA A 53 -35.46 -2.56 12.79
C ALA A 53 -33.94 -2.45 12.96
N LEU A 54 -33.53 -1.76 14.04
CA LEU A 54 -32.14 -1.80 14.48
C LEU A 54 -31.80 -3.25 14.84
N GLN A 55 -30.67 -3.73 14.35
CA GLN A 55 -30.26 -5.12 14.48
C GLN A 55 -28.74 -5.22 14.59
N GLU A 56 -28.30 -6.39 15.04
CA GLU A 56 -26.89 -6.76 14.97
C GLU A 56 -26.47 -7.02 13.52
N ASP A 57 -25.28 -6.59 13.15
CA ASP A 57 -24.64 -7.00 11.90
C ASP A 57 -23.56 -8.05 12.16
N GLU A 58 -23.92 -9.33 12.05
CA GLU A 58 -23.00 -10.45 12.31
C GLU A 58 -21.73 -10.42 11.42
N LEU A 59 -21.86 -10.01 10.15
CA LEU A 59 -20.72 -9.99 9.22
C LEU A 59 -19.76 -8.85 9.55
N LEU A 60 -20.28 -7.68 9.90
CA LEU A 60 -19.46 -6.56 10.37
C LEU A 60 -18.83 -6.87 11.71
N ASN A 61 -19.59 -7.43 12.67
CA ASN A 61 -19.07 -7.78 13.99
C ASN A 61 -18.01 -8.88 13.91
N ARG A 62 -18.17 -9.90 13.05
CA ARG A 62 -17.13 -10.89 12.78
C ARG A 62 -15.87 -10.25 12.19
N TYR A 63 -16.01 -9.27 11.30
CA TYR A 63 -14.86 -8.51 10.81
C TYR A 63 -14.17 -7.71 11.93
N ARG A 64 -14.95 -7.03 12.79
CA ARG A 64 -14.46 -6.21 13.90
C ARG A 64 -13.72 -7.04 14.96
N ASP A 65 -14.23 -8.22 15.27
CA ASP A 65 -13.62 -9.15 16.22
C ASP A 65 -12.21 -9.59 15.76
N LYS A 66 -12.00 -9.74 14.44
CA LYS A 66 -10.65 -9.98 13.87
C LYS A 66 -9.65 -8.90 14.23
N PHE A 67 -10.07 -7.71 14.65
CA PHE A 67 -9.19 -6.61 15.05
C PHE A 67 -9.29 -6.30 16.55
N GLY A 68 -9.98 -7.14 17.33
CA GLY A 68 -10.22 -6.90 18.76
C GLY A 68 -11.07 -5.66 19.02
N LEU A 69 -11.96 -5.31 18.10
CA LEU A 69 -12.90 -4.19 18.24
C LEU A 69 -14.23 -4.69 18.81
N ASP A 70 -14.83 -3.89 19.69
CA ASP A 70 -16.12 -4.21 20.30
C ASP A 70 -17.22 -4.40 19.25
N ALA A 71 -18.14 -5.33 19.51
CA ALA A 71 -19.34 -5.51 18.67
C ALA A 71 -20.24 -4.26 18.69
N ILE A 72 -21.04 -4.09 17.64
CA ILE A 72 -22.08 -3.07 17.58
C ILE A 72 -23.43 -3.79 17.54
N ASP A 73 -24.26 -3.57 18.56
CA ASP A 73 -25.51 -4.28 18.75
C ASP A 73 -26.69 -3.64 18.00
N GLU A 74 -26.63 -2.32 17.77
CA GLU A 74 -27.69 -1.54 17.14
C GLU A 74 -27.19 -0.82 15.90
N LEU A 75 -27.44 -1.41 14.73
CA LEU A 75 -27.18 -0.81 13.42
C LEU A 75 -28.45 -0.82 12.56
N GLU A 76 -28.54 0.11 11.62
CA GLU A 76 -29.62 0.08 10.65
C GLU A 76 -29.57 -1.21 9.79
N ALA A 77 -30.72 -1.61 9.27
CA ALA A 77 -30.84 -2.85 8.51
C ALA A 77 -29.95 -2.91 7.27
N ILE A 78 -29.59 -4.13 6.88
CA ILE A 78 -28.95 -4.42 5.59
C ILE A 78 -30.06 -4.62 4.56
N ILE A 79 -29.97 -3.87 3.47
CA ILE A 79 -30.87 -4.00 2.32
C ILE A 79 -30.11 -4.76 1.23
N ASP A 80 -30.59 -5.96 0.91
CA ASP A 80 -30.20 -6.70 -0.28
C ASP A 80 -30.97 -6.12 -1.49
N PRO A 81 -30.28 -5.62 -2.53
CA PRO A 81 -30.93 -5.09 -3.72
C PRO A 81 -31.92 -6.05 -4.37
N ASP A 82 -31.70 -7.36 -4.28
CA ASP A 82 -32.60 -8.36 -4.89
C ASP A 82 -33.99 -8.37 -4.22
N THR A 83 -34.11 -7.79 -3.02
CA THR A 83 -35.39 -7.62 -2.32
C THR A 83 -36.14 -6.35 -2.70
N ILE A 84 -35.49 -5.46 -3.45
CA ILE A 84 -36.04 -4.17 -3.90
C ILE A 84 -36.42 -4.28 -5.38
N PRO A 85 -37.59 -3.75 -5.80
CA PRO A 85 -37.94 -3.71 -7.22
C PRO A 85 -36.92 -2.93 -8.05
N GLU A 86 -36.58 -3.42 -9.24
CA GLU A 86 -35.56 -2.82 -10.10
C GLU A 86 -35.87 -1.35 -10.47
N GLU A 87 -37.15 -0.98 -10.57
CA GLU A 87 -37.58 0.40 -10.78
C GLU A 87 -37.21 1.37 -9.65
N SER A 88 -36.91 0.84 -8.46
CA SER A 88 -36.49 1.58 -7.27
C SER A 88 -34.96 1.63 -7.10
N HIS A 89 -34.22 1.05 -8.04
CA HIS A 89 -32.76 1.09 -8.08
C HIS A 89 -32.26 2.41 -8.67
N LEU A 90 -31.19 2.93 -8.08
CA LEU A 90 -30.52 4.14 -8.55
C LEU A 90 -29.17 3.77 -9.15
N TYR A 91 -29.05 3.94 -10.47
CA TYR A 91 -27.80 3.71 -11.19
C TYR A 91 -27.11 5.01 -11.56
N VAL A 92 -25.78 5.04 -11.42
CA VAL A 92 -24.90 6.10 -11.93
C VAL A 92 -23.74 5.42 -12.62
N ASP A 93 -23.50 5.76 -13.88
CA ASP A 93 -22.47 5.14 -14.73
C ASP A 93 -22.60 3.61 -14.78
N ASN A 94 -23.83 3.10 -14.91
CA ASN A 94 -24.19 1.67 -14.87
C ASN A 94 -23.89 0.93 -13.54
N ILE A 95 -23.53 1.66 -12.48
CA ILE A 95 -23.29 1.09 -11.15
C ILE A 95 -24.48 1.38 -10.25
N LEU A 96 -24.95 0.36 -9.53
CA LEU A 96 -25.96 0.50 -8.50
C LEU A 96 -25.39 1.33 -7.34
N VAL A 97 -25.88 2.55 -7.17
CA VAL A 97 -25.41 3.51 -6.17
C VAL A 97 -26.40 3.78 -5.04
N GLY A 98 -27.63 3.27 -5.17
CA GLY A 98 -28.62 3.39 -4.13
C GLY A 98 -29.88 2.61 -4.43
N VAL A 99 -30.68 2.42 -3.39
CA VAL A 99 -31.99 1.77 -3.46
C VAL A 99 -33.01 2.63 -2.74
N THR A 100 -34.22 2.71 -3.29
CA THR A 100 -35.36 3.38 -2.66
C THR A 100 -36.27 2.32 -2.05
N ASP A 101 -36.50 2.39 -0.75
CA ASP A 101 -37.34 1.42 -0.07
C ASP A 101 -38.85 1.69 -0.24
N ARG A 102 -39.68 0.79 0.30
CA ARG A 102 -41.15 0.88 0.31
C ARG A 102 -41.71 2.13 1.02
N TYR A 103 -40.88 2.83 1.79
CA TYR A 103 -41.22 4.08 2.48
C TYR A 103 -40.77 5.32 1.70
N GLY A 104 -40.16 5.14 0.52
CA GLY A 104 -39.65 6.23 -0.31
C GLY A 104 -38.33 6.81 0.21
N VAL A 105 -37.65 6.14 1.13
CA VAL A 105 -36.36 6.60 1.67
C VAL A 105 -35.23 6.00 0.83
N VAL A 106 -34.28 6.85 0.45
CA VAL A 106 -33.14 6.47 -0.40
C VAL A 106 -31.93 6.11 0.46
N SER A 107 -31.44 4.89 0.31
CA SER A 107 -30.23 4.39 0.96
C SER A 107 -29.07 4.36 -0.04
N LYS A 108 -27.95 5.01 0.28
CA LYS A 108 -26.77 5.16 -0.61
C LYS A 108 -25.47 4.58 -0.04
N ARG A 109 -25.50 4.11 1.21
CA ARG A 109 -24.34 3.55 1.90
C ARG A 109 -24.11 2.13 1.39
N ARG A 110 -23.29 2.00 0.34
CA ARG A 110 -22.90 0.72 -0.25
C ARG A 110 -21.93 0.00 0.67
N LEU A 111 -22.18 -1.27 0.91
CA LEU A 111 -21.39 -2.12 1.77
C LEU A 111 -20.85 -3.32 1.02
N CYS A 112 -19.71 -3.82 1.49
CA CYS A 112 -19.16 -5.09 1.01
C CYS A 112 -20.06 -6.26 1.45
N PRO A 113 -20.55 -7.13 0.55
CA PRO A 113 -21.41 -8.26 0.91
C PRO A 113 -20.70 -9.35 1.73
N LYS A 114 -19.38 -9.25 1.94
CA LYS A 114 -18.57 -10.22 2.69
C LYS A 114 -18.20 -9.78 4.10
N CYS A 115 -18.18 -8.47 4.36
CA CYS A 115 -17.77 -7.94 5.68
C CYS A 115 -18.59 -6.72 6.14
N HIS A 116 -19.55 -6.27 5.33
CA HIS A 116 -20.42 -5.11 5.56
C HIS A 116 -19.72 -3.79 5.91
N ASN A 117 -18.41 -3.68 5.67
CA ASN A 117 -17.71 -2.39 5.68
C ASN A 117 -18.18 -1.52 4.51
N GLU A 118 -18.27 -0.22 4.77
CA GLU A 118 -18.66 0.77 3.78
C GLU A 118 -17.62 0.89 2.67
N LEU A 119 -18.08 0.81 1.43
CA LEU A 119 -17.21 0.85 0.26
C LEU A 119 -16.90 2.29 -0.16
N PRO A 120 -15.72 2.54 -0.75
CA PRO A 120 -15.46 3.79 -1.45
C PRO A 120 -16.54 4.06 -2.50
N ILE A 121 -16.94 5.33 -2.65
CA ILE A 121 -17.98 5.74 -3.63
C ILE A 121 -17.60 5.32 -5.07
N THR A 122 -16.31 5.22 -5.35
CA THR A 122 -15.71 4.84 -6.63
C THR A 122 -15.68 3.33 -6.87
N ALA A 123 -15.99 2.49 -5.86
CA ALA A 123 -15.98 1.04 -5.99
C ALA A 123 -16.92 0.58 -7.13
N GLY A 124 -16.37 -0.18 -8.07
CA GLY A 124 -17.09 -0.68 -9.24
C GLY A 124 -17.17 0.29 -10.41
N LYS A 125 -16.97 1.60 -10.19
CA LYS A 125 -16.90 2.62 -11.25
C LYS A 125 -15.55 2.68 -11.94
N ALA A 126 -14.51 2.20 -11.27
CA ALA A 126 -13.14 2.21 -11.73
C ALA A 126 -12.40 0.96 -11.20
N PRO A 127 -11.26 0.57 -11.81
CA PRO A 127 -10.43 -0.50 -11.29
C PRO A 127 -10.08 -0.27 -9.81
N SER A 128 -10.23 -1.32 -8.99
CA SER A 128 -9.81 -1.29 -7.59
C SER A 128 -8.31 -1.55 -7.51
N ASN A 129 -7.50 -0.54 -7.79
CA ASN A 129 -6.05 -0.70 -7.81
C ASN A 129 -5.46 -0.59 -6.41
N ILE A 130 -5.20 -1.74 -5.78
CA ILE A 130 -4.68 -1.87 -4.42
C ILE A 130 -3.17 -2.01 -4.45
N ILE A 131 -2.46 -1.14 -3.72
CA ILE A 131 -1.02 -1.30 -3.49
C ILE A 131 -0.80 -1.91 -2.09
N SER A 132 -0.13 -3.05 -2.04
CA SER A 132 0.15 -3.80 -0.82
C SER A 132 1.58 -3.57 -0.32
N ILE A 133 1.76 -3.42 0.99
CA ILE A 133 3.08 -3.41 1.62
C ILE A 133 3.37 -4.76 2.25
N VAL A 134 4.49 -5.36 1.87
CA VAL A 134 4.97 -6.66 2.37
C VAL A 134 6.38 -6.49 2.92
N GLY A 135 6.72 -7.21 3.99
CA GLY A 135 8.06 -7.21 4.55
C GLY A 135 8.06 -7.86 5.93
N ALA A 136 9.24 -8.27 6.39
CA ALA A 136 9.36 -8.98 7.66
C ALA A 136 9.06 -8.06 8.86
N SER A 137 9.21 -8.58 10.07
CA SER A 137 9.18 -7.74 11.28
C SER A 137 10.33 -6.74 11.27
N GLN A 138 10.13 -5.55 11.85
CA GLN A 138 11.17 -4.53 12.08
C GLN A 138 11.84 -3.90 10.84
N VAL A 139 11.36 -4.21 9.63
CA VAL A 139 11.85 -3.59 8.39
C VAL A 139 11.49 -2.11 8.24
N GLY A 140 10.73 -1.56 9.18
CA GLY A 140 10.30 -0.16 9.18
C GLY A 140 9.00 0.10 8.42
N LYS A 141 8.11 -0.90 8.24
CA LYS A 141 6.82 -0.76 7.53
C LYS A 141 6.03 0.48 7.99
N SER A 142 5.81 0.63 9.29
CA SER A 142 5.02 1.73 9.86
C SER A 142 5.69 3.10 9.64
N VAL A 143 7.02 3.17 9.76
CA VAL A 143 7.79 4.41 9.54
C VAL A 143 7.78 4.78 8.05
N TYR A 144 8.02 3.81 7.16
CA TYR A 144 7.97 4.00 5.71
C TYR A 144 6.57 4.40 5.25
N MET A 145 5.52 3.71 5.69
CA MET A 145 4.12 4.07 5.42
C MET A 145 3.83 5.52 5.82
N THR A 146 4.19 5.89 7.05
CA THR A 146 3.91 7.23 7.57
C THR A 146 4.62 8.29 6.75
N SER A 147 5.88 8.06 6.41
CA SER A 147 6.69 8.96 5.61
C SER A 147 6.22 9.06 4.16
N LEU A 148 5.83 7.93 3.55
CA LEU A 148 5.23 7.88 2.23
C LEU A 148 3.93 8.69 2.20
N ILE A 149 2.98 8.41 3.08
CA ILE A 149 1.69 9.12 3.11
C ILE A 149 1.90 10.62 3.34
N HIS A 150 2.74 11.00 4.29
CA HIS A 150 3.05 12.41 4.53
C HIS A 150 3.64 13.08 3.28
N THR A 151 4.55 12.40 2.56
CA THR A 151 5.16 12.92 1.33
C THR A 151 4.14 13.00 0.19
N LEU A 152 3.28 11.99 0.04
CA LEU A 152 2.21 11.98 -0.96
C LEU A 152 1.21 13.14 -0.74
N GLN A 153 0.81 13.38 0.51
CA GLN A 153 -0.16 14.42 0.85
C GLN A 153 0.39 15.84 0.68
N ASN A 154 1.65 16.06 1.02
CA ASN A 154 2.23 17.41 1.07
C ASN A 154 2.99 17.80 -0.19
N THR A 155 3.48 16.84 -0.98
CA THR A 155 4.38 17.11 -2.12
C THR A 155 3.97 16.33 -3.37
N THR A 156 4.06 15.00 -3.35
CA THR A 156 3.98 14.16 -4.56
C THR A 156 2.65 14.32 -5.28
N ALA A 157 1.51 14.31 -4.56
CA ALA A 157 0.20 14.42 -5.21
C ALA A 157 0.06 15.73 -6.02
N ASN A 158 0.65 16.83 -5.55
CA ASN A 158 0.64 18.09 -6.28
C ASN A 158 1.38 17.97 -7.63
N HIS A 159 2.55 17.33 -7.64
CA HIS A 159 3.37 17.12 -8.83
C HIS A 159 2.71 16.23 -9.90
N PHE A 160 1.66 15.49 -9.55
CA PHE A 160 0.91 14.62 -10.46
C PHE A 160 -0.55 15.06 -10.63
N ASP A 161 -0.86 16.32 -10.31
CA ASP A 161 -2.21 16.87 -10.41
C ASP A 161 -3.28 16.01 -9.70
N ALA A 162 -2.96 15.59 -8.48
CA ALA A 162 -3.78 14.71 -7.67
C ALA A 162 -3.91 15.22 -6.22
N ALA A 163 -4.72 14.51 -5.44
CA ALA A 163 -4.82 14.65 -4.00
C ALA A 163 -4.69 13.27 -3.35
N CYS A 164 -3.91 13.17 -2.27
CA CYS A 164 -3.87 11.98 -1.43
C CYS A 164 -4.72 12.21 -0.18
N MET A 165 -5.75 11.39 0.04
CA MET A 165 -6.71 11.59 1.13
C MET A 165 -7.04 10.27 1.84
N PRO A 166 -7.23 10.27 3.17
CA PRO A 166 -7.74 9.10 3.88
C PRO A 166 -9.15 8.77 3.41
N LEU A 167 -9.52 7.49 3.42
CA LEU A 167 -10.85 7.04 2.97
C LEU A 167 -12.00 7.66 3.77
N ASN A 168 -11.80 7.88 5.08
CA ASN A 168 -12.79 8.53 5.94
C ASN A 168 -12.14 9.32 7.09
N ALA A 169 -12.95 10.10 7.81
CA ALA A 169 -12.50 10.95 8.90
C ALA A 169 -11.94 10.16 10.11
N GLN A 170 -12.40 8.94 10.35
CA GLN A 170 -11.89 8.10 11.44
C GLN A 170 -10.46 7.62 11.15
N ILE A 171 -10.21 7.14 9.93
CA ILE A 171 -8.87 6.77 9.44
C ILE A 171 -7.94 7.99 9.53
N SER A 172 -8.41 9.16 9.10
CA SER A 172 -7.64 10.41 9.19
C SER A 172 -7.17 10.72 10.61
N ARG A 173 -8.09 10.69 11.59
CA ARG A 173 -7.76 10.98 13.00
C ARG A 173 -6.79 9.93 13.57
N LYS A 174 -7.11 8.64 13.41
CA LYS A 174 -6.26 7.54 13.91
C LYS A 174 -4.85 7.62 13.34
N PHE A 175 -4.70 7.87 12.03
CA PHE A 175 -3.40 7.98 11.39
C PHE A 175 -2.62 9.19 11.92
N ARG A 176 -3.27 10.36 12.01
CA ARG A 176 -2.60 11.57 12.49
C ARG A 176 -2.11 11.45 13.93
N GLU A 177 -2.97 10.96 14.83
CA GLU A 177 -2.68 10.88 16.26
C GLU A 177 -1.58 9.86 16.58
N ASN A 178 -1.64 8.69 15.94
CA ASN A 178 -0.78 7.55 16.27
C ASN A 178 0.48 7.45 15.40
N TYR A 179 0.51 8.08 14.22
CA TYR A 179 1.60 7.93 13.26
C TYR A 179 2.22 9.27 12.84
N GLU A 180 1.45 10.12 12.16
CA GLU A 180 1.99 11.34 11.55
C GLU A 180 2.52 12.35 12.58
N ALA A 181 1.69 12.76 13.55
CA ALA A 181 2.08 13.72 14.57
C ALA A 181 3.25 13.24 15.45
N PRO A 182 3.29 11.97 15.94
CA PRO A 182 4.47 11.49 16.68
C PRO A 182 5.76 11.61 15.86
N LEU A 183 5.71 11.23 14.58
CA LEU A 183 6.91 11.18 13.74
C LEU A 183 7.37 12.57 13.26
N PHE A 184 6.47 13.33 12.65
CA PHE A 184 6.79 14.59 11.98
C PHE A 184 6.63 15.84 12.85
N GLU A 185 5.70 15.83 13.83
CA GLU A 185 5.50 16.98 14.73
C GLU A 185 6.31 16.84 16.03
N ARG A 186 6.42 15.62 16.59
CA ARG A 186 7.10 15.36 17.89
C ARG A 186 8.51 14.79 17.79
N GLY A 187 8.92 14.31 16.61
CA GLY A 187 10.25 13.70 16.39
C GLY A 187 10.46 12.39 17.18
N GLN A 188 9.37 11.71 17.54
CA GLN A 188 9.36 10.45 18.28
C GLN A 188 9.25 9.30 17.30
N LEU A 189 10.06 8.25 17.49
CA LEU A 189 9.81 7.01 16.78
C LEU A 189 8.46 6.41 17.17
N LEU A 190 7.85 5.75 16.20
CA LEU A 190 6.65 4.97 16.43
C LEU A 190 7.01 3.78 17.33
N ASP A 191 6.16 3.52 18.32
CA ASP A 191 6.26 2.28 19.08
C ASP A 191 6.22 1.09 18.12
N SER A 192 7.04 0.07 18.38
CA SER A 192 6.96 -1.17 17.61
C SER A 192 5.51 -1.67 17.65
N THR A 193 4.92 -1.93 16.48
CA THR A 193 3.57 -2.50 16.38
C THR A 193 3.51 -3.69 17.32
N GLN A 194 2.72 -3.58 18.39
CA GLN A 194 2.65 -4.64 19.40
C GLN A 194 2.20 -5.92 18.69
N LYS A 195 2.98 -7.00 18.80
CA LYS A 195 2.70 -8.27 18.12
C LYS A 195 1.29 -8.82 18.40
N GLU A 196 0.70 -8.40 19.52
CA GLU A 196 -0.61 -8.82 20.01
C GLU A 196 -1.77 -7.93 19.50
N LYS A 197 -1.51 -6.72 19.00
CA LYS A 197 -2.56 -5.83 18.50
C LYS A 197 -2.76 -6.00 17.00
N ARG A 198 -3.92 -6.52 16.64
CA ARG A 198 -4.39 -6.59 15.25
C ARG A 198 -4.84 -5.19 14.83
N GLN A 199 -4.21 -4.65 13.80
CA GLN A 199 -4.49 -3.30 13.31
C GLN A 199 -5.41 -3.37 12.09
N GLU A 200 -6.49 -2.58 12.09
CA GLU A 200 -7.30 -2.37 10.88
C GLU A 200 -6.42 -1.79 9.74
N PRO A 201 -6.68 -2.13 8.48
CA PRO A 201 -5.96 -1.54 7.35
C PRO A 201 -6.16 -0.01 7.32
N PHE A 202 -5.08 0.73 7.12
CA PHE A 202 -5.18 2.15 6.78
C PHE A 202 -5.42 2.28 5.28
N ILE A 203 -6.50 2.97 4.90
CA ILE A 203 -6.90 3.09 3.51
C ILE A 203 -6.82 4.56 3.09
N PHE A 204 -6.01 4.83 2.08
CA PHE A 204 -5.84 6.12 1.45
C PHE A 204 -6.20 6.04 -0.03
N GLN A 205 -6.62 7.17 -0.58
CA GLN A 205 -6.96 7.32 -1.99
C GLN A 205 -6.08 8.39 -2.60
N PHE A 206 -5.43 8.06 -3.72
CA PHE A 206 -4.74 9.01 -4.57
C PHE A 206 -5.65 9.32 -5.77
N ILE A 207 -6.26 10.50 -5.74
CA ILE A 207 -7.34 10.90 -6.63
C ILE A 207 -6.80 11.98 -7.58
N PHE A 208 -6.74 11.67 -8.86
CA PHE A 208 -6.36 12.64 -9.89
C PHE A 208 -7.44 13.70 -10.07
N LYS A 209 -7.04 14.94 -10.38
CA LYS A 209 -7.96 16.01 -10.79
C LYS A 209 -8.63 15.68 -12.13
N ASP A 210 -7.94 14.93 -12.98
CA ASP A 210 -8.49 14.35 -14.19
C ASP A 210 -9.48 13.22 -13.84
N LYS A 211 -10.77 13.47 -14.07
CA LYS A 211 -11.86 12.52 -13.82
C LYS A 211 -11.79 11.29 -14.73
N GLU A 212 -11.00 11.35 -15.80
CA GLU A 212 -10.76 10.21 -16.68
C GLU A 212 -9.80 9.17 -16.06
N LYS A 213 -9.03 9.55 -15.04
CA LYS A 213 -8.17 8.63 -14.30
C LYS A 213 -8.90 8.05 -13.09
N ALA A 214 -8.82 6.73 -12.94
CA ALA A 214 -9.30 6.04 -11.76
C ALA A 214 -8.55 6.51 -10.50
N PRO A 215 -9.16 6.50 -9.30
CA PRO A 215 -8.39 6.66 -8.08
C PRO A 215 -7.51 5.43 -7.85
N LEU A 216 -6.33 5.63 -7.28
CA LEU A 216 -5.50 4.56 -6.72
C LEU A 216 -5.86 4.40 -5.24
N ILE A 217 -6.07 3.16 -4.78
CA ILE A 217 -6.36 2.88 -3.37
C ILE A 217 -5.10 2.29 -2.75
N LEU A 218 -4.48 3.03 -1.84
CA LEU A 218 -3.36 2.55 -1.07
C LEU A 218 -3.90 1.90 0.19
N VAL A 219 -3.70 0.59 0.32
CA VAL A 219 -4.11 -0.16 1.51
C VAL A 219 -2.88 -0.59 2.26
N PHE A 220 -2.72 -0.03 3.45
CA PHE A 220 -1.63 -0.38 4.34
C PHE A 220 -2.15 -1.36 5.37
N PHE A 221 -1.85 -2.62 5.13
CA PHE A 221 -2.16 -3.69 6.04
C PHE A 221 -0.89 -4.13 6.78
N ASP A 222 -0.65 -3.51 7.94
CA ASP A 222 0.50 -3.86 8.78
C ASP A 222 0.20 -5.15 9.55
N VAL A 223 0.58 -6.27 8.93
CA VAL A 223 0.63 -7.56 9.62
C VAL A 223 1.91 -7.60 10.45
N ALA A 224 1.74 -7.64 11.78
CA ALA A 224 2.81 -7.98 12.69
C ALA A 224 3.38 -9.35 12.25
N GLY A 225 4.65 -9.35 11.81
CA GLY A 225 5.25 -10.52 11.18
C GLY A 225 5.34 -11.75 12.10
N GLU A 226 5.32 -12.92 11.48
CA GLU A 226 5.73 -14.28 11.93
C GLU A 226 5.26 -14.81 13.31
N GLY A 227 4.49 -14.02 14.08
CA GLY A 227 3.82 -14.45 15.31
C GLY A 227 2.32 -14.67 15.15
N MET A 228 1.76 -14.37 13.99
CA MET A 228 0.33 -14.53 13.70
C MET A 228 0.05 -16.00 13.33
N VAL A 229 -0.27 -16.82 14.34
CA VAL A 229 -0.74 -18.21 14.18
C VAL A 229 -2.22 -18.29 13.76
N ASP A 230 -2.91 -17.15 13.71
CA ASP A 230 -4.33 -17.09 13.36
C ASP A 230 -4.52 -17.27 11.84
N ARG A 231 -5.12 -18.40 11.48
CA ARG A 231 -5.42 -18.78 10.10
C ARG A 231 -6.29 -17.73 9.40
N GLU A 232 -7.26 -17.11 10.07
CA GLU A 232 -8.13 -16.13 9.43
C GLU A 232 -7.38 -14.83 9.09
N TYR A 233 -6.42 -14.45 9.92
CA TYR A 233 -5.59 -13.27 9.67
C TYR A 233 -4.56 -13.53 8.55
N LEU A 234 -4.03 -14.76 8.48
CA LEU A 234 -3.20 -15.22 7.36
C LEU A 234 -3.98 -15.29 6.04
N GLU A 235 -5.24 -15.74 6.06
CA GLU A 235 -6.11 -15.74 4.89
C GLU A 235 -6.38 -14.31 4.40
N LEU A 236 -6.60 -13.36 5.31
CA LEU A 236 -6.76 -11.94 4.97
C LEU A 236 -5.48 -11.35 4.37
N TYR A 237 -4.31 -11.69 4.93
CA TYR A 237 -3.01 -11.31 4.39
C TYR A 237 -2.74 -11.90 2.99
N ALA A 238 -3.05 -13.17 2.78
CA ALA A 238 -2.92 -13.81 1.48
C ALA A 238 -3.86 -13.16 0.45
N ALA A 239 -5.11 -12.87 0.83
CA ALA A 239 -6.07 -12.18 -0.03
C ALA A 239 -5.64 -10.74 -0.37
N HIS A 240 -5.02 -10.04 0.59
CA HIS A 240 -4.46 -8.70 0.40
C HIS A 240 -3.40 -8.69 -0.70
N VAL A 241 -2.43 -9.61 -0.65
CA VAL A 241 -1.38 -9.69 -1.68
C VAL A 241 -1.94 -10.21 -3.00
N LYS A 242 -2.80 -11.24 -2.96
CA LYS A 242 -3.37 -11.88 -4.15
C LYS A 242 -4.18 -10.93 -5.02
N ASN A 243 -4.95 -10.03 -4.41
CA ASN A 243 -5.79 -9.08 -5.12
C ASN A 243 -5.15 -7.68 -5.22
N SER A 244 -3.83 -7.59 -4.99
CA SER A 244 -3.07 -6.36 -5.18
C SER A 244 -2.75 -6.12 -6.65
N SER A 245 -2.69 -4.86 -7.04
CA SER A 245 -2.22 -4.40 -8.35
C SER A 245 -0.74 -4.04 -8.32
N GLY A 246 -0.15 -3.87 -7.14
CA GLY A 246 1.27 -3.60 -6.98
C GLY A 246 1.74 -3.92 -5.56
N ILE A 247 3.00 -4.32 -5.43
CA ILE A 247 3.60 -4.72 -4.15
C ILE A 247 4.80 -3.81 -3.84
N LEU A 248 4.81 -3.25 -2.63
CA LEU A 248 5.97 -2.62 -2.00
C LEU A 248 6.61 -3.65 -1.06
N PHE A 249 7.65 -4.34 -1.52
CA PHE A 249 8.38 -5.35 -0.75
C PHE A 249 9.53 -4.69 0.01
N LEU A 250 9.37 -4.50 1.32
CA LEU A 250 10.31 -3.80 2.18
C LEU A 250 11.37 -4.73 2.75
N VAL A 251 12.62 -4.29 2.67
CA VAL A 251 13.81 -4.99 3.18
C VAL A 251 14.62 -4.02 4.01
N ASP A 252 14.99 -4.41 5.23
CA ASP A 252 15.98 -3.67 6.02
C ASP A 252 17.38 -4.19 5.65
N PRO A 253 18.32 -3.29 5.24
CA PRO A 253 19.70 -3.66 4.98
C PRO A 253 20.37 -4.53 6.05
N LEU A 254 20.04 -4.35 7.34
CA LEU A 254 20.63 -5.12 8.44
C LEU A 254 20.12 -6.57 8.53
N GLN A 255 19.04 -6.91 7.82
CA GLN A 255 18.61 -8.31 7.68
C GLN A 255 19.56 -9.08 6.78
N ILE A 256 20.22 -8.41 5.83
CA ILE A 256 21.22 -9.02 4.96
C ILE A 256 22.51 -9.22 5.75
N ARG A 257 22.87 -10.49 5.96
CA ARG A 257 24.02 -10.89 6.78
C ARG A 257 25.31 -10.18 6.37
N THR A 258 25.62 -10.11 5.07
CA THR A 258 26.82 -9.46 4.54
C THR A 258 26.92 -7.99 4.95
N ILE A 259 25.80 -7.27 4.95
CA ILE A 259 25.74 -5.85 5.36
C ILE A 259 25.97 -5.75 6.87
N ARG A 260 25.25 -6.56 7.65
CA ARG A 260 25.35 -6.57 9.11
C ARG A 260 26.77 -6.85 9.58
N ASP A 261 27.42 -7.87 9.01
CA ASP A 261 28.80 -8.25 9.35
C ASP A 261 29.78 -7.08 9.06
N ARG A 262 29.58 -6.35 7.95
CA ARG A 262 30.40 -5.17 7.62
C ARG A 262 30.15 -3.97 8.52
N VAL A 263 28.90 -3.72 8.89
CA VAL A 263 28.54 -2.65 9.82
C VAL A 263 29.19 -2.91 11.18
N MET A 264 29.14 -4.16 11.69
CA MET A 264 29.78 -4.56 12.94
C MET A 264 31.30 -4.36 12.90
N LEU A 265 31.96 -4.76 11.80
CA LEU A 265 33.41 -4.58 11.63
C LEU A 265 33.85 -3.11 11.68
N ARG A 266 33.00 -2.18 11.22
CA ARG A 266 33.32 -0.75 11.19
C ARG A 266 32.91 0.02 12.44
N ALA A 267 31.83 -0.40 13.11
CA ALA A 267 31.31 0.25 14.31
C ALA A 267 32.15 -0.07 15.57
N GLY A 268 32.97 -1.12 15.55
CA GLY A 268 33.74 -1.58 16.72
C GLY A 268 32.90 -2.34 17.74
N ASP A 269 33.50 -2.73 18.87
CA ASP A 269 32.91 -3.52 19.96
C ASP A 269 31.87 -2.76 20.82
N GLU A 270 31.29 -1.66 20.36
CA GLU A 270 30.15 -1.06 21.06
C GLU A 270 28.89 -1.89 20.73
N PRO A 271 28.33 -2.64 21.70
CA PRO A 271 27.16 -3.44 21.46
C PRO A 271 25.95 -2.51 21.45
N GLY A 272 25.70 -1.87 20.32
CA GLY A 272 24.32 -1.51 19.96
C GLY A 272 23.48 -2.78 20.00
N GLU A 273 22.17 -2.66 20.25
CA GLU A 273 21.19 -3.76 20.33
C GLU A 273 21.04 -4.54 18.99
N PHE A 274 22.12 -5.02 18.37
CA PHE A 274 22.14 -5.85 17.17
C PHE A 274 21.81 -7.32 17.49
N THR A 275 21.25 -7.61 18.67
CA THR A 275 21.07 -8.96 19.22
C THR A 275 19.73 -9.62 18.88
N ALA A 276 18.90 -9.01 18.03
CA ALA A 276 17.73 -9.71 17.50
C ALA A 276 18.13 -10.67 16.37
N ARG A 277 17.60 -11.89 16.38
CA ARG A 277 17.50 -12.67 15.13
C ARG A 277 16.64 -11.82 14.19
N TYR A 278 17.26 -11.31 13.14
CA TYR A 278 16.52 -10.68 12.05
C TYR A 278 15.93 -11.79 11.20
N ASP A 279 14.63 -11.75 10.96
CA ASP A 279 13.99 -12.59 9.95
C ASP A 279 14.65 -12.27 8.60
N GLU A 280 15.08 -13.30 7.87
CA GLU A 280 15.74 -13.09 6.58
C GLU A 280 14.68 -12.69 5.53
N PRO A 281 14.98 -11.75 4.59
CA PRO A 281 14.02 -11.33 3.58
C PRO A 281 13.50 -12.48 2.71
N ARG A 282 14.28 -13.56 2.62
CA ARG A 282 13.95 -14.81 1.92
C ARG A 282 12.77 -15.56 2.54
N GLU A 283 12.62 -15.54 3.86
CA GLU A 283 11.50 -16.20 4.56
C GLU A 283 10.15 -15.57 4.18
N VAL A 284 10.13 -14.24 3.98
CA VAL A 284 8.97 -13.52 3.47
C VAL A 284 8.63 -13.99 2.05
N VAL A 285 9.63 -14.17 1.19
CA VAL A 285 9.43 -14.69 -0.17
C VAL A 285 8.86 -16.11 -0.14
N ILE A 286 9.37 -16.98 0.73
CA ILE A 286 8.85 -18.35 0.93
C ILE A 286 7.39 -18.29 1.40
N THR A 287 7.08 -17.44 2.36
CA THR A 287 5.71 -17.26 2.88
C THR A 287 4.76 -16.80 1.77
N LEU A 288 5.18 -15.85 0.93
CA LEU A 288 4.39 -15.42 -0.24
C LEU A 288 4.20 -16.55 -1.25
N PHE A 289 5.22 -17.38 -1.46
CA PHE A 289 5.11 -18.55 -2.30
C PHE A 289 4.10 -19.57 -1.76
N GLU A 290 4.22 -19.96 -0.50
CA GLU A 290 3.36 -20.97 0.12
C GLU A 290 1.87 -20.56 0.18
N ASN A 291 1.60 -19.27 0.35
CA ASN A 291 0.23 -18.77 0.59
C ASN A 291 -0.41 -18.11 -0.63
N PHE A 292 0.37 -17.77 -1.66
CA PHE A 292 -0.12 -17.00 -2.80
C PHE A 292 0.51 -17.44 -4.13
N ILE A 293 1.81 -17.22 -4.34
CA ILE A 293 2.44 -17.36 -5.66
C ILE A 293 2.43 -18.82 -6.14
N GLY A 294 2.59 -19.79 -5.24
CA GLY A 294 2.55 -21.22 -5.56
C GLY A 294 1.23 -21.70 -6.17
N TYR A 295 0.13 -20.97 -5.95
CA TYR A 295 -1.19 -21.26 -6.52
C TYR A 295 -1.46 -20.54 -7.85
N GLN A 296 -0.52 -19.74 -8.36
CA GLN A 296 -0.64 -19.05 -9.64
C GLN A 296 -0.11 -19.91 -10.80
N GLU A 297 -0.43 -19.50 -12.03
CA GLU A 297 0.12 -20.15 -13.22
C GLU A 297 1.65 -20.08 -13.21
N GLN A 298 2.29 -21.20 -13.53
CA GLN A 298 3.76 -21.36 -13.51
C GLN A 298 4.41 -21.07 -12.15
N SER A 299 3.63 -20.91 -11.08
CA SER A 299 4.09 -20.54 -9.75
C SER A 299 4.92 -19.24 -9.76
N GLN A 300 4.49 -18.27 -10.57
CA GLN A 300 5.06 -16.94 -10.68
C GLN A 300 3.98 -15.86 -10.62
N THR A 301 4.34 -14.66 -10.14
CA THR A 301 3.48 -13.48 -10.15
C THR A 301 3.99 -12.43 -11.13
N ASP A 302 3.07 -11.83 -11.88
CA ASP A 302 3.27 -10.68 -12.76
C ASP A 302 2.93 -9.34 -12.10
N ILE A 303 2.44 -9.37 -10.86
CA ILE A 303 2.13 -8.17 -10.09
C ILE A 303 3.43 -7.33 -9.95
N PRO A 304 3.44 -6.07 -10.44
CA PRO A 304 4.58 -5.18 -10.31
C PRO A 304 5.04 -5.06 -8.86
N THR A 305 6.29 -5.44 -8.60
CA THR A 305 6.84 -5.52 -7.25
C THR A 305 8.07 -4.63 -7.12
N ALA A 306 7.94 -3.56 -6.33
CA ALA A 306 9.04 -2.69 -5.95
C ALA A 306 9.72 -3.24 -4.70
N VAL A 307 10.96 -3.69 -4.82
CA VAL A 307 11.81 -4.14 -3.72
C VAL A 307 12.54 -2.94 -3.14
N VAL A 308 12.25 -2.58 -1.90
CA VAL A 308 12.64 -1.32 -1.27
C VAL A 308 13.56 -1.56 -0.08
N LEU A 309 14.82 -1.13 -0.18
CA LEU A 309 15.72 -1.03 0.96
C LEU A 309 15.34 0.20 1.81
N THR A 310 14.73 -0.02 2.99
CA THR A 310 13.99 1.03 3.73
C THR A 310 14.84 1.98 4.57
N LYS A 311 16.06 1.58 4.91
CA LYS A 311 16.98 2.32 5.79
C LYS A 311 18.28 2.61 5.03
N SER A 312 18.17 3.19 3.83
CA SER A 312 19.32 3.43 2.95
C SER A 312 20.40 4.31 3.59
N ASP A 313 20.05 5.14 4.58
CA ASP A 313 20.99 5.91 5.39
C ASP A 313 22.00 5.04 6.15
N MET A 314 21.65 3.80 6.52
CA MET A 314 22.59 2.81 7.09
C MET A 314 23.71 2.43 6.14
N LEU A 315 23.50 2.58 4.84
CA LEU A 315 24.52 2.27 3.84
C LEU A 315 25.67 3.28 3.89
N HIS A 316 25.51 4.44 4.56
CA HIS A 316 26.62 5.33 4.88
C HIS A 316 27.70 4.66 5.74
N LEU A 317 27.35 3.65 6.54
CA LEU A 317 28.30 2.94 7.38
C LEU A 317 29.22 2.05 6.55
N ILE A 318 28.79 1.59 5.38
CA ILE A 318 29.56 0.70 4.49
C ILE A 318 30.07 1.37 3.22
N LYS A 319 29.77 2.67 3.02
CA LYS A 319 30.25 3.41 1.84
C LYS A 319 31.77 3.55 1.84
N GLU A 320 32.34 3.53 0.65
CA GLU A 320 33.77 3.67 0.38
C GLU A 320 33.94 4.50 -0.91
N ASP A 321 34.96 5.34 -0.98
CA ASP A 321 35.19 6.19 -2.16
C ASP A 321 35.51 5.36 -3.42
N ASP A 322 36.30 4.29 -3.27
CA ASP A 322 36.58 3.26 -4.28
C ASP A 322 35.69 2.01 -4.09
N GLY A 323 34.54 2.18 -3.44
CA GLY A 323 33.80 1.08 -2.82
C GLY A 323 33.37 -0.05 -3.74
N GLU A 324 33.61 -1.27 -3.27
CA GLU A 324 33.18 -2.51 -3.91
C GLU A 324 31.65 -2.66 -3.92
N TYR A 325 30.96 -2.06 -2.93
CA TYR A 325 29.52 -2.19 -2.72
C TYR A 325 28.74 -0.92 -3.04
N ILE A 326 28.92 0.14 -2.24
CA ILE A 326 28.28 1.44 -2.42
C ILE A 326 29.33 2.55 -2.36
N LYS A 327 29.27 3.44 -3.35
CA LYS A 327 30.16 4.60 -3.45
C LYS A 327 29.65 5.77 -2.63
N SER A 328 30.57 6.61 -2.17
CA SER A 328 30.21 7.82 -1.39
C SER A 328 29.32 8.82 -2.14
N ASN A 329 29.39 8.85 -3.47
CA ASN A 329 28.60 9.71 -4.34
C ASN A 329 27.35 9.03 -4.94
N SER A 330 26.98 7.86 -4.40
CA SER A 330 25.82 7.07 -4.84
C SER A 330 24.52 7.87 -4.84
N ASN A 331 23.63 7.54 -5.79
CA ASN A 331 22.31 8.17 -5.92
C ASN A 331 21.37 7.81 -4.76
N VAL A 332 21.63 6.70 -4.05
CA VAL A 332 20.83 6.23 -2.91
C VAL A 332 20.74 7.21 -1.75
N PHE A 333 21.70 8.14 -1.67
CA PHE A 333 21.80 9.15 -0.61
C PHE A 333 21.25 10.53 -1.03
N ARG A 334 20.76 10.65 -2.26
CA ARG A 334 20.28 11.91 -2.83
C ARG A 334 18.82 11.77 -3.16
N ASN A 335 18.00 12.71 -2.70
CA ASN A 335 16.60 12.75 -3.10
C ASN A 335 16.47 13.15 -4.57
N PHE A 336 15.46 12.61 -5.25
CA PHE A 336 15.04 13.05 -6.57
C PHE A 336 13.54 13.35 -6.54
N VAL A 337 13.10 14.34 -7.31
CA VAL A 337 11.70 14.75 -7.39
C VAL A 337 11.20 14.50 -8.81
N HIS A 338 10.21 13.62 -8.92
CA HIS A 338 9.48 13.40 -10.17
C HIS A 338 8.29 14.37 -10.27
N GLU A 339 8.05 14.88 -11.47
CA GLU A 339 6.96 15.79 -11.79
C GLU A 339 6.26 15.32 -13.07
N GLU A 340 4.94 15.12 -13.00
CA GLU A 340 4.02 14.67 -14.06
C GLU A 340 4.29 13.26 -14.65
N TYR A 341 5.54 12.81 -14.70
CA TYR A 341 5.99 11.55 -15.30
C TYR A 341 7.11 10.91 -14.47
N LEU A 342 7.31 9.60 -14.66
CA LEU A 342 8.47 8.90 -14.13
C LEU A 342 9.70 9.24 -14.99
N ASN A 343 10.76 9.75 -14.37
CA ASN A 343 12.02 10.01 -15.08
C ASN A 343 12.73 8.67 -15.25
N MET A 344 12.77 8.16 -16.49
CA MET A 344 13.28 6.82 -16.79
C MET A 344 14.78 6.72 -16.57
N THR A 345 15.54 7.76 -16.91
CA THR A 345 16.99 7.81 -16.68
C THR A 345 17.31 7.67 -15.20
N GLU A 346 16.59 8.42 -14.35
CA GLU A 346 16.80 8.36 -12.90
C GLU A 346 16.37 7.00 -12.32
N PHE A 347 15.21 6.50 -12.76
CA PHE A 347 14.71 5.19 -12.38
C PHE A 347 15.69 4.07 -12.74
N GLU A 348 16.23 4.06 -13.95
CA GLU A 348 17.19 3.04 -14.40
C GLU A 348 18.49 3.11 -13.61
N ASN A 349 18.94 4.32 -13.24
CA ASN A 349 20.12 4.50 -12.40
C ASN A 349 19.93 3.86 -11.03
N ILE A 350 18.84 4.20 -10.31
CA ILE A 350 18.61 3.67 -8.96
C ILE A 350 18.30 2.17 -8.99
N ASN A 351 17.47 1.71 -9.94
CA ASN A 351 17.14 0.30 -10.12
C ASN A 351 18.39 -0.53 -10.42
N GLY A 352 19.20 -0.09 -11.38
CA GLY A 352 20.43 -0.78 -11.76
C GLY A 352 21.48 -0.77 -10.64
N GLU A 353 21.60 0.32 -9.87
CA GLU A 353 22.51 0.41 -8.73
C GLU A 353 22.10 -0.54 -7.59
N ILE A 354 20.83 -0.52 -7.18
CA ILE A 354 20.34 -1.36 -6.08
C ILE A 354 20.28 -2.83 -6.47
N SER A 355 19.86 -3.14 -7.70
CA SER A 355 19.86 -4.53 -8.20
C SER A 355 21.25 -5.16 -8.12
N ARG A 356 22.29 -4.46 -8.61
CA ARG A 356 23.68 -4.92 -8.53
C ARG A 356 24.20 -4.97 -7.09
N PHE A 357 23.77 -4.04 -6.24
CA PHE A 357 24.13 -4.06 -4.83
C PHE A 357 23.58 -5.31 -4.14
N ILE A 358 22.28 -5.60 -4.27
CA ILE A 358 21.63 -6.78 -3.69
C ILE A 358 22.26 -8.06 -4.22
N GLU A 359 22.52 -8.16 -5.53
CA GLU A 359 23.20 -9.31 -6.13
C GLU A 359 24.56 -9.62 -5.47
N LYS A 360 25.31 -8.56 -5.10
CA LYS A 360 26.61 -8.71 -4.42
C LYS A 360 26.49 -9.07 -2.94
N VAL A 361 25.50 -8.54 -2.22
CA VAL A 361 25.38 -8.74 -0.76
C VAL A 361 24.53 -9.95 -0.39
N ASP A 362 23.60 -10.36 -1.25
CA ASP A 362 22.65 -11.44 -1.02
C ASP A 362 22.14 -12.02 -2.35
N ARG A 363 23.02 -12.74 -3.05
CA ARG A 363 22.68 -13.43 -4.30
C ARG A 363 21.48 -14.39 -4.15
N PRO A 364 21.39 -15.24 -3.10
CA PRO A 364 20.26 -16.14 -2.93
C PRO A 364 18.90 -15.42 -2.80
N PHE A 365 18.87 -14.25 -2.15
CA PHE A 365 17.66 -13.43 -2.10
C PHE A 365 17.30 -12.85 -3.48
N LYS A 366 18.29 -12.34 -4.22
CA LYS A 366 18.08 -11.84 -5.60
C LYS A 366 17.51 -12.93 -6.51
N ASP A 367 18.11 -14.12 -6.48
CA ASP A 367 17.69 -15.25 -7.30
C ASP A 367 16.26 -15.71 -6.93
N ALA A 368 15.91 -15.71 -5.63
CA ALA A 368 14.55 -16.06 -5.20
C ALA A 368 13.49 -15.08 -5.74
N LEU A 369 13.81 -13.78 -5.78
CA LEU A 369 12.92 -12.78 -6.38
C LEU A 369 12.77 -13.01 -7.89
N GLU A 370 13.86 -13.28 -8.61
CA GLU A 370 13.84 -13.54 -10.06
C GLU A 370 13.08 -14.82 -10.44
N VAL A 371 13.07 -15.81 -9.54
CA VAL A 371 12.32 -17.06 -9.76
C VAL A 371 10.81 -16.85 -9.62
N TYR A 372 10.35 -16.08 -8.62
CA TYR A 372 8.92 -15.99 -8.30
C TYR A 372 8.22 -14.74 -8.83
N PHE A 373 8.96 -13.68 -9.16
CA PHE A 373 8.42 -12.40 -9.61
C PHE A 373 8.97 -12.03 -10.99
N THR A 374 8.08 -11.84 -11.95
CA THR A 374 8.47 -11.53 -13.34
C THR A 374 8.61 -10.03 -13.62
N ASN A 375 8.02 -9.18 -12.78
CA ASN A 375 8.08 -7.73 -12.88
C ASN A 375 8.58 -7.11 -11.57
N THR A 376 9.90 -6.91 -11.47
CA THR A 376 10.55 -6.34 -10.28
C THR A 376 11.38 -5.11 -10.60
N ALA A 377 11.36 -4.16 -9.67
CA ALA A 377 12.28 -3.03 -9.66
C ALA A 377 12.83 -2.80 -8.26
N TYR A 378 14.04 -2.25 -8.18
CA TYR A 378 14.79 -2.12 -6.94
C TYR A 378 14.98 -0.66 -6.55
N PHE A 379 14.71 -0.34 -5.29
CA PHE A 379 14.80 1.01 -4.75
C PHE A 379 15.52 1.03 -3.41
N ALA A 380 16.02 2.19 -3.05
CA ALA A 380 16.53 2.46 -1.72
C ALA A 380 15.99 3.80 -1.23
N VAL A 381 15.45 3.80 -0.03
CA VAL A 381 14.79 4.94 0.58
C VAL A 381 15.31 5.13 2.00
N SER A 382 15.27 6.35 2.49
CA SER A 382 15.41 6.62 3.92
C SER A 382 14.18 7.40 4.35
N ALA A 383 13.28 6.72 5.06
CA ALA A 383 12.01 7.31 5.49
C ALA A 383 12.20 8.50 6.46
N LEU A 384 13.31 8.52 7.20
CA LEU A 384 13.63 9.56 8.18
C LEU A 384 14.70 10.55 7.70
N GLY A 385 15.53 10.16 6.73
CA GLY A 385 16.71 10.91 6.28
C GLY A 385 17.93 10.76 7.18
N SER A 386 17.75 10.23 8.40
CA SER A 386 18.83 9.96 9.35
C SER A 386 18.48 8.81 10.29
N ASN A 387 19.51 8.19 10.86
CA ASN A 387 19.32 7.17 11.88
C ASN A 387 18.88 7.83 13.20
N PRO A 388 17.77 7.42 13.80
CA PRO A 388 17.37 7.89 15.12
C PRO A 388 18.37 7.45 16.21
N VAL A 389 18.51 8.29 17.25
CA VAL A 389 19.33 7.99 18.45
C VAL A 389 18.42 8.05 19.67
N ASN A 390 18.42 7.00 20.51
CA ASN A 390 17.52 6.89 21.68
C ASN A 390 16.03 7.09 21.34
N GLN A 391 15.56 6.44 20.28
CA GLN A 391 14.18 6.53 19.78
C GLN A 391 13.71 7.95 19.38
N LYS A 392 14.65 8.88 19.20
CA LYS A 392 14.37 10.23 18.72
C LYS A 392 15.05 10.46 17.39
N VAL A 393 14.31 11.11 16.48
CA VAL A 393 14.90 11.58 15.23
C VAL A 393 15.84 12.73 15.56
N SER A 394 17.05 12.69 15.00
CA SER A 394 18.01 13.78 15.13
C SER A 394 17.63 14.89 14.13
N GLY A 395 16.97 15.94 14.61
CA GLY A 395 16.57 17.08 13.78
C GLY A 395 15.24 16.87 13.04
N VAL A 396 15.10 17.52 11.87
CA VAL A 396 13.88 17.47 11.05
C VAL A 396 13.89 16.21 10.18
N VAL A 397 12.77 15.48 10.18
CA VAL A 397 12.55 14.32 9.31
C VAL A 397 12.66 14.78 7.85
N THR A 398 13.61 14.20 7.10
CA THR A 398 13.89 14.57 5.71
C THR A 398 13.89 13.32 4.82
N PRO A 399 12.71 12.86 4.39
CA PRO A 399 12.60 11.64 3.61
C PRO A 399 13.43 11.70 2.32
N ILE A 400 14.10 10.61 1.99
CA ILE A 400 14.90 10.45 0.78
C ILE A 400 14.27 9.37 -0.08
N ARG A 401 13.83 9.74 -1.29
CA ARG A 401 13.27 8.86 -2.34
C ARG A 401 12.03 8.06 -1.94
N VAL A 402 11.36 8.45 -0.87
CA VAL A 402 10.31 7.63 -0.23
C VAL A 402 9.11 7.36 -1.14
N ASP A 403 8.83 8.24 -2.10
CA ASP A 403 7.72 8.16 -3.05
C ASP A 403 8.09 7.51 -4.39
N GLU A 404 9.38 7.35 -4.73
CA GLU A 404 9.82 6.75 -5.99
C GLU A 404 9.26 5.34 -6.24
N PRO A 405 9.24 4.41 -5.25
CA PRO A 405 8.63 3.09 -5.45
C PRO A 405 7.15 3.18 -5.82
N PHE A 406 6.41 4.10 -5.20
CA PHE A 406 5.00 4.33 -5.50
C PHE A 406 4.81 4.93 -6.89
N ILE A 407 5.65 5.89 -7.28
CA ILE A 407 5.62 6.52 -8.62
C ILE A 407 5.90 5.48 -9.71
N TRP A 408 6.86 4.57 -9.48
CA TRP A 408 7.10 3.46 -10.40
C TRP A 408 5.88 2.54 -10.52
N LEU A 409 5.21 2.21 -9.42
CA LEU A 409 3.95 1.45 -9.46
C LEU A 409 2.86 2.20 -10.24
N MET A 410 2.74 3.52 -10.10
CA MET A 410 1.82 4.32 -10.92
C MET A 410 2.15 4.18 -12.41
N HIS A 411 3.43 4.16 -12.78
CA HIS A 411 3.84 3.94 -14.16
C HIS A 411 3.50 2.53 -14.66
N GLN A 412 3.76 1.49 -13.86
CA GLN A 412 3.44 0.09 -14.21
C GLN A 412 1.93 -0.16 -14.32
N LEU A 413 1.12 0.66 -13.66
CA LEU A 413 -0.34 0.62 -13.70
C LEU A 413 -0.94 1.61 -14.72
N ASP A 414 -0.12 2.13 -15.63
CA ASP A 414 -0.52 3.04 -16.72
C ASP A 414 -1.19 4.35 -16.27
N TYR A 415 -0.95 4.79 -15.03
CA TYR A 415 -1.46 6.07 -14.52
C TYR A 415 -0.63 7.27 -14.98
N ILE A 416 0.66 7.05 -15.20
CA ILE A 416 1.62 8.07 -15.60
C ILE A 416 2.56 7.52 -16.68
N GLU A 417 3.03 8.41 -17.54
CA GLU A 417 4.03 8.08 -18.55
C GLU A 417 5.44 8.01 -17.93
N GLY A 418 6.33 7.25 -18.56
CA GLY A 418 7.77 7.31 -18.35
C GLY A 418 8.44 8.14 -19.44
N ARG A 419 9.40 9.00 -19.10
CA ARG A 419 10.17 9.79 -20.09
C ARG A 419 11.66 9.78 -19.78
N GLU A 420 12.48 9.59 -20.81
CA GLU A 420 13.92 9.87 -20.81
C GLU A 420 14.11 11.38 -21.04
N ARG A 421 14.94 12.05 -20.25
CA ARG A 421 15.22 13.49 -20.42
C ARG A 421 16.70 13.75 -20.61
#